data_AF-A0A9P0A547-F1
#
_entry.id   AF-A0A9P0A547-F1
#
_cell.length_a   1.000
_cell.length_b   1.000
_cell.length_c   1.000
_cell.angle_alpha   90.00
_cell.angle_beta   90.00
_cell.angle_gamma   90.00
#
_symmetry.space_group_name_H-M   'P 1'
#
loop_
_entity.id
_entity.type
_entity.pdbx_description
1 polymer ?
#
loop_
_entity_poly.entity_id
_entity_poly.type
_entity_poly.pdbx_seq_one_letter_code
_entity_poly.pdbx_strand_id
1 'polypeptide(L)'
;MFVAGDVATAKKEDGLQSGKGPKVQVDSAPPPGIPIDIRGLDCTCSSVNEGNGCGSAVDGDTSTYWHSKFEPEDEPLPHTFTMDFREETLICGVELVSRQDGSNHGRVYMHEIRCDDKLVAHGTWAADEFAKFSTFQPIGCRKVSLTHTKGVDDQPWTCIAELKFFKPDAAATKDTTLGAWLHTIDMPMVPSACAVNHKGQVIAWASWTSHQFTNGPGGKTLTSVVDMEKMTVTERMVNETDHDMFCPGIATGPRGEMVVVGGNNAKKTSIYKMEDDTWSPAPDMTISRGYPASATCSDGRIFTIGGSWSGGEGNKNGEIFDLDTRQWTGLPGCRVDPMVTGDRQGVYRGDNHGWLFGWKGNTVFQAGPSKNMNWYSVDGEGDVKPAGNGRVTMMPCVAPL
;
A
#
# COMPACT_ATOMS: atom_id res chain seq x y z
N MET A 1 24.81 -27.34 14.58
CA MET A 1 24.04 -28.58 14.82
C MET A 1 22.60 -28.14 14.85
N PHE A 2 21.89 -28.23 13.72
CA PHE A 2 20.49 -27.82 13.64
C PHE A 2 19.66 -28.82 14.44
N VAL A 3 19.07 -28.38 15.55
CA VAL A 3 18.12 -29.20 16.31
C VAL A 3 16.88 -29.35 15.44
N ALA A 4 16.48 -30.58 15.16
CA ALA A 4 15.26 -30.89 14.45
C ALA A 4 14.07 -30.32 15.24
N GLY A 5 13.33 -29.38 14.65
CA GLY A 5 12.06 -28.91 15.22
C GLY A 5 11.07 -30.07 15.32
N ASP A 6 10.16 -30.01 16.29
CA ASP A 6 9.13 -31.02 16.47
C ASP A 6 8.25 -31.12 15.22
N VAL A 7 8.24 -32.31 14.60
CA VAL A 7 7.35 -32.63 13.48
C VAL A 7 5.98 -32.94 14.06
N ALA A 8 5.01 -32.08 13.77
CA ALA A 8 3.60 -32.27 14.13
C ALA A 8 2.77 -32.61 12.90
N THR A 9 1.59 -33.20 13.11
CA THR A 9 0.60 -33.44 12.06
C THR A 9 -0.67 -32.67 12.37
N ALA A 10 -1.31 -32.08 11.36
CA ALA A 10 -2.63 -31.49 11.54
C ALA A 10 -3.64 -32.57 11.98
N LYS A 11 -4.44 -32.31 13.02
CA LYS A 11 -5.36 -33.30 13.59
C LYS A 11 -6.45 -33.69 12.58
N LYS A 12 -6.66 -34.99 12.37
CA LYS A 12 -7.64 -35.53 11.40
C LYS A 12 -9.11 -35.45 11.84
N GLU A 13 -9.38 -35.30 13.13
CA GLU A 13 -10.71 -35.53 13.73
C GLU A 13 -11.60 -34.29 13.84
N ASP A 14 -11.11 -33.10 13.48
CA ASP A 14 -11.91 -31.88 13.41
C ASP A 14 -12.05 -31.41 11.96
N GLY A 15 -13.25 -31.62 11.40
CA GLY A 15 -13.54 -31.41 9.99
C GLY A 15 -13.37 -29.94 9.54
N LEU A 16 -12.73 -29.77 8.38
CA LEU A 16 -12.38 -28.53 7.69
C LEU A 16 -13.60 -27.78 7.17
N GLN A 17 -14.31 -27.21 8.13
CA GLN A 17 -14.97 -25.92 8.08
C GLN A 17 -14.96 -25.44 9.52
N SER A 18 -13.90 -24.79 9.98
CA SER A 18 -13.90 -24.43 11.39
C SER A 18 -14.71 -23.18 11.66
N GLY A 19 -15.99 -23.39 11.92
CA GLY A 19 -16.80 -22.47 12.73
C GLY A 19 -16.45 -22.56 14.24
N LYS A 20 -15.25 -23.04 14.59
CA LYS A 20 -14.76 -23.15 15.97
C LYS A 20 -13.84 -21.97 16.25
N GLY A 21 -14.02 -21.38 17.43
CA GLY A 21 -13.37 -20.14 17.81
C GLY A 21 -14.07 -18.88 17.29
N PRO A 22 -13.51 -17.69 17.61
CA PRO A 22 -14.06 -16.41 17.18
C PRO A 22 -14.05 -16.24 15.67
N LYS A 23 -15.02 -15.47 15.15
CA LYS A 23 -14.99 -15.04 13.75
C LYS A 23 -13.87 -14.04 13.54
N VAL A 24 -12.99 -14.36 12.59
CA VAL A 24 -11.88 -13.49 12.19
C VAL A 24 -12.40 -12.41 11.25
N GLN A 25 -12.02 -11.17 11.51
CA GLN A 25 -12.33 -10.05 10.62
C GLN A 25 -11.32 -9.97 9.48
N VAL A 26 -11.75 -9.44 8.34
CA VAL A 26 -10.91 -9.20 7.17
C VAL A 26 -11.06 -7.74 6.73
N ASP A 27 -9.95 -7.10 6.39
CA ASP A 27 -9.90 -5.72 5.89
C ASP A 27 -9.42 -5.64 4.42
N SER A 28 -9.11 -6.79 3.84
CA SER A 28 -8.54 -6.96 2.51
C SER A 28 -9.14 -8.21 1.83
N ALA A 29 -9.08 -8.24 0.50
CA ALA A 29 -9.58 -9.37 -0.27
C ALA A 29 -8.63 -10.58 -0.13
N PRO A 30 -9.16 -11.81 0.02
CA PRO A 30 -8.34 -13.00 0.06
C PRO A 30 -7.67 -13.28 -1.29
N PRO A 31 -6.60 -14.09 -1.33
CA PRO A 31 -5.95 -14.50 -2.57
C PRO A 31 -6.95 -15.10 -3.56
N PRO A 32 -6.85 -14.80 -4.87
CA PRO A 32 -7.67 -15.40 -5.90
C PRO A 32 -7.29 -16.89 -6.04
N GLY A 33 -8.05 -17.77 -5.40
CA GLY A 33 -7.77 -19.19 -5.41
C GLY A 33 -8.73 -20.03 -4.56
N ILE A 34 -8.52 -21.34 -4.61
CA ILE A 34 -9.28 -22.33 -3.85
C ILE A 34 -8.43 -22.74 -2.64
N PRO A 35 -8.96 -22.73 -1.41
CA PRO A 35 -8.24 -23.24 -0.25
C PRO A 35 -7.79 -24.70 -0.43
N ILE A 36 -6.56 -24.99 -0.03
CA ILE A 36 -5.98 -26.33 -0.01
C ILE A 36 -6.33 -26.96 1.35
N ASP A 37 -6.82 -28.19 1.31
CA ASP A 37 -7.03 -28.98 2.53
C ASP A 37 -5.69 -29.47 3.06
N ILE A 38 -5.21 -28.87 4.15
CA ILE A 38 -3.92 -29.15 4.77
C ILE A 38 -4.01 -30.12 5.96
N ARG A 39 -5.17 -30.75 6.20
CA ARG A 39 -5.35 -31.68 7.32
C ARG A 39 -4.49 -32.92 7.18
N GLY A 40 -3.94 -33.36 8.31
CA GLY A 40 -3.07 -34.53 8.38
C GLY A 40 -1.76 -34.38 7.61
N LEU A 41 -1.42 -33.18 7.11
CA LEU A 41 -0.10 -32.87 6.58
C LEU A 41 0.88 -32.56 7.71
N ASP A 42 2.16 -32.62 7.36
CA ASP A 42 3.25 -32.46 8.31
C ASP A 42 3.65 -30.99 8.40
N CYS A 43 3.77 -30.47 9.61
CA CYS A 43 4.25 -29.12 9.87
C CYS A 43 5.34 -29.11 10.95
N THR A 44 6.29 -28.19 10.82
CA THR A 44 7.39 -28.01 11.77
C THR A 44 7.54 -26.53 12.11
N CYS A 45 7.84 -26.23 13.36
CA CYS A 45 8.10 -24.89 13.84
C CYS A 45 9.52 -24.82 14.41
N SER A 46 10.17 -23.65 14.32
CA SER A 46 11.52 -23.43 14.83
C SER A 46 11.64 -23.67 16.34
N SER A 47 10.61 -23.26 17.09
CA SER A 47 10.46 -23.51 18.52
C SER A 47 8.98 -23.52 18.90
N VAL A 48 8.68 -24.13 20.04
CA VAL A 48 7.31 -24.25 20.55
C VAL A 48 7.32 -23.98 22.05
N ASN A 49 6.29 -23.31 22.55
CA ASN A 49 6.02 -23.28 23.97
C ASN A 49 5.18 -24.49 24.39
N GLU A 50 5.34 -24.96 25.63
CA GLU A 50 4.50 -26.01 26.19
C GLU A 50 3.01 -25.61 26.10
N GLY A 51 2.16 -26.52 25.61
CA GLY A 51 0.73 -26.27 25.37
C GLY A 51 0.39 -25.57 24.04
N ASN A 52 1.36 -24.97 23.35
CA ASN A 52 1.17 -24.20 22.11
C ASN A 52 2.01 -24.78 20.95
N GLY A 53 1.79 -26.07 20.67
CA GLY A 53 2.53 -26.80 19.64
C GLY A 53 2.26 -26.30 18.21
N CYS A 54 3.15 -26.67 17.29
CA CYS A 54 3.10 -26.24 15.90
C CYS A 54 1.81 -26.60 15.16
N GLY A 55 1.23 -27.76 15.47
CA GLY A 55 0.00 -28.25 14.85
C GLY A 55 -1.23 -27.38 15.15
N SER A 56 -1.18 -26.55 16.19
CA SER A 56 -2.27 -25.61 16.53
C SER A 56 -2.40 -24.46 15.54
N ALA A 57 -1.46 -24.29 14.58
CA ALA A 57 -1.58 -23.28 13.53
C ALA A 57 -2.34 -23.79 12.28
N VAL A 58 -2.75 -25.06 12.28
CA VAL A 58 -3.32 -25.76 11.12
C VAL A 58 -4.38 -26.78 11.55
N ASP A 59 -4.94 -26.63 12.75
CA ASP A 59 -5.94 -27.55 13.29
C ASP A 59 -7.38 -27.11 12.96
N GLY A 60 -7.54 -25.92 12.37
CA GLY A 60 -8.86 -25.36 12.13
C GLY A 60 -9.50 -24.94 13.44
N ASP A 61 -8.82 -24.27 14.37
CA ASP A 61 -9.49 -23.68 15.52
C ASP A 61 -8.89 -22.31 15.83
N THR A 62 -9.63 -21.24 15.56
CA THR A 62 -9.12 -19.88 15.78
C THR A 62 -8.99 -19.51 17.27
N SER A 63 -9.38 -20.42 18.17
CA SER A 63 -9.14 -20.30 19.62
C SER A 63 -7.84 -20.97 20.11
N THR A 64 -7.22 -21.82 19.30
CA THR A 64 -5.88 -22.37 19.55
C THR A 64 -4.84 -21.59 18.73
N TYR A 65 -3.56 -21.75 19.09
CA TYR A 65 -2.46 -21.14 18.34
C TYR A 65 -1.14 -21.83 18.65
N TRP A 66 -0.26 -21.85 17.64
CA TRP A 66 1.18 -22.03 17.85
C TRP A 66 1.75 -20.79 18.52
N HIS A 67 2.65 -20.99 19.48
CA HIS A 67 3.46 -19.93 20.06
C HIS A 67 4.92 -20.38 20.10
N SER A 68 5.83 -19.50 19.67
CA SER A 68 7.26 -19.72 19.86
C SER A 68 7.60 -19.80 21.35
N LYS A 69 8.73 -20.41 21.68
CA LYS A 69 9.10 -20.61 23.07
C LYS A 69 9.32 -19.27 23.81
N PHE A 70 8.66 -19.11 24.95
CA PHE A 70 8.86 -17.99 25.88
C PHE A 70 9.16 -18.47 27.31
N GLU A 71 8.89 -19.75 27.62
CA GLU A 71 9.30 -20.40 28.86
C GLU A 71 10.26 -21.58 28.62
N PRO A 72 11.25 -21.79 29.51
CA PRO A 72 11.60 -20.97 30.68
C PRO A 72 12.32 -19.65 30.32
N GLU A 73 12.70 -19.47 29.05
CA GLU A 73 13.33 -18.26 28.52
C GLU A 73 12.88 -18.08 27.07
N ASP A 74 12.82 -16.81 26.66
CA ASP A 74 12.52 -16.41 25.29
C ASP A 74 13.58 -16.92 24.31
N GLU A 75 13.13 -17.51 23.22
CA GLU A 75 13.97 -17.67 22.04
C GLU A 75 13.72 -16.49 21.09
N PRO A 76 14.74 -15.72 20.68
CA PRO A 76 14.52 -14.54 19.86
C PRO A 76 14.21 -14.89 18.39
N LEU A 77 13.59 -13.93 17.69
CA LEU A 77 13.43 -13.96 16.23
C LEU A 77 14.79 -14.14 15.51
N PRO A 78 14.80 -14.76 14.30
CA PRO A 78 13.65 -15.17 13.52
C PRO A 78 13.02 -16.50 13.95
N HIS A 79 11.71 -16.62 13.75
CA HIS A 79 10.98 -17.88 13.92
C HIS A 79 10.33 -18.31 12.61
N THR A 80 10.25 -19.61 12.39
CA THR A 80 9.76 -20.17 11.11
C THR A 80 8.74 -21.26 11.34
N PHE A 81 7.62 -21.15 10.64
CA PHE A 81 6.66 -22.23 10.41
C PHE A 81 6.93 -22.83 9.03
N THR A 82 6.93 -24.16 8.91
CA THR A 82 7.06 -24.86 7.62
C THR A 82 5.95 -25.90 7.45
N MET A 83 5.23 -25.81 6.33
CA MET A 83 4.28 -26.82 5.85
C MET A 83 4.96 -27.74 4.83
N ASP A 84 4.79 -29.07 4.95
CA ASP A 84 5.18 -30.06 3.94
C ASP A 84 3.93 -30.69 3.31
N PHE A 85 3.66 -30.36 2.05
CA PHE A 85 2.56 -30.92 1.27
C PHE A 85 2.77 -32.38 0.86
N ARG A 86 3.93 -32.98 1.17
CA ARG A 86 4.41 -34.33 0.81
C ARG A 86 4.70 -34.53 -0.67
N GLU A 87 3.93 -33.88 -1.53
CA GLU A 87 4.11 -33.83 -2.98
C GLU A 87 4.15 -32.39 -3.49
N GLU A 88 4.61 -32.21 -4.73
CA GLU A 88 4.63 -30.89 -5.38
C GLU A 88 3.21 -30.38 -5.56
N THR A 89 2.90 -29.25 -4.92
CA THR A 89 1.59 -28.62 -4.91
C THR A 89 1.70 -27.22 -5.48
N LEU A 90 0.80 -26.88 -6.40
CA LEU A 90 0.71 -25.54 -6.98
C LEU A 90 0.00 -24.60 -5.99
N ILE A 91 0.69 -23.55 -5.55
CA ILE A 91 0.19 -22.57 -4.60
C ILE A 91 0.24 -21.15 -5.17
N CYS A 92 -0.67 -20.28 -4.74
CA CYS A 92 -0.75 -18.88 -5.18
C CYS A 92 -1.03 -17.88 -4.05
N GLY A 93 -1.16 -18.36 -2.81
CA GLY A 93 -1.32 -17.44 -1.68
C GLY A 93 -1.37 -18.13 -0.33
N VAL A 94 -1.28 -17.29 0.70
CA VAL A 94 -1.34 -17.64 2.12
C VAL A 94 -2.32 -16.70 2.82
N GLU A 95 -3.12 -17.23 3.75
CA GLU A 95 -3.85 -16.48 4.76
C GLU A 95 -3.26 -16.84 6.13
N LEU A 96 -2.98 -15.83 6.95
CA LEU A 96 -2.56 -15.96 8.34
C LEU A 96 -3.59 -15.33 9.27
N VAL A 97 -3.93 -16.04 10.33
CA VAL A 97 -4.77 -15.54 11.42
C VAL A 97 -3.91 -15.46 12.68
N SER A 98 -3.85 -14.26 13.25
CA SER A 98 -3.25 -14.03 14.58
C SER A 98 -4.15 -14.61 15.68
N ARG A 99 -3.60 -14.83 16.90
CA ARG A 99 -4.41 -15.16 18.08
C ARG A 99 -5.62 -14.22 18.25
N GLN A 100 -6.77 -14.78 18.65
CA GLN A 100 -8.05 -14.08 18.74
C GLN A 100 -8.50 -13.79 20.19
N ASP A 101 -7.56 -13.79 21.14
CA ASP A 101 -7.81 -13.59 22.57
C ASP A 101 -7.54 -12.14 23.05
N GLY A 102 -7.36 -11.21 22.11
CA GLY A 102 -7.12 -9.79 22.39
C GLY A 102 -5.66 -9.44 22.70
N SER A 103 -4.76 -10.41 22.81
CA SER A 103 -3.33 -10.14 22.97
C SER A 103 -2.68 -9.78 21.63
N ASN A 104 -1.72 -8.86 21.66
CA ASN A 104 -0.86 -8.52 20.52
C ASN A 104 0.48 -9.27 20.52
N HIS A 105 0.73 -10.13 21.52
CA HIS A 105 1.99 -10.86 21.66
C HIS A 105 2.21 -11.81 20.48
N GLY A 106 3.36 -11.61 19.81
CA GLY A 106 3.83 -12.49 18.75
C GLY A 106 3.09 -12.35 17.41
N ARG A 107 2.33 -11.26 17.19
CA ARG A 107 1.76 -10.96 15.86
C ARG A 107 2.88 -10.95 14.81
N VAL A 108 2.69 -11.72 13.74
CA VAL A 108 3.66 -11.77 12.63
C VAL A 108 3.68 -10.40 11.94
N TYR A 109 4.87 -9.80 11.91
CA TYR A 109 5.08 -8.46 11.39
C TYR A 109 5.94 -8.49 10.12
N MET A 110 7.24 -8.20 10.20
CA MET A 110 8.12 -8.36 9.04
C MET A 110 8.34 -9.85 8.76
N HIS A 111 8.15 -10.28 7.53
CA HIS A 111 8.18 -11.70 7.22
C HIS A 111 8.70 -12.00 5.82
N GLU A 112 9.07 -13.26 5.63
CA GLU A 112 9.40 -13.86 4.34
C GLU A 112 8.60 -15.14 4.15
N ILE A 113 8.09 -15.36 2.94
CA ILE A 113 7.45 -16.61 2.52
C ILE A 113 8.30 -17.20 1.40
N ARG A 114 8.74 -18.44 1.61
CA ARG A 114 9.44 -19.23 0.60
C ARG A 114 8.66 -20.49 0.22
N CYS A 115 8.74 -20.82 -1.06
CA CYS A 115 8.23 -22.04 -1.67
C CYS A 115 9.48 -22.86 -2.06
N ASP A 116 9.72 -23.94 -1.31
CA ASP A 116 11.04 -24.55 -1.15
C ASP A 116 12.12 -23.46 -0.87
N ASP A 117 13.12 -23.30 -1.73
CA ASP A 117 14.19 -22.29 -1.55
C ASP A 117 13.85 -20.91 -2.18
N LYS A 118 12.73 -20.80 -2.90
CA LYS A 118 12.40 -19.60 -3.68
C LYS A 118 11.55 -18.62 -2.86
N LEU A 119 12.00 -17.36 -2.77
CA LEU A 119 11.20 -16.29 -2.19
C LEU A 119 9.98 -15.99 -3.09
N VAL A 120 8.78 -16.03 -2.50
CA VAL A 120 7.52 -15.77 -3.19
C VAL A 120 6.81 -14.53 -2.67
N ALA A 121 7.02 -14.20 -1.39
CA ALA A 121 6.58 -12.94 -0.81
C ALA A 121 7.49 -12.53 0.33
N HIS A 122 7.59 -11.23 0.60
CA HIS A 122 8.14 -10.69 1.83
C HIS A 122 7.47 -9.35 2.12
N GLY A 123 7.66 -8.83 3.32
CA GLY A 123 7.22 -7.48 3.63
C GLY A 123 6.75 -7.39 5.07
N THR A 124 5.73 -6.57 5.29
CA THR A 124 5.24 -6.26 6.63
C THR A 124 3.73 -6.28 6.63
N TRP A 125 3.15 -7.07 7.52
CA TRP A 125 1.72 -7.02 7.80
C TRP A 125 1.40 -6.04 8.91
N ALA A 126 0.22 -5.43 8.85
CA ALA A 126 -0.24 -4.50 9.88
C ALA A 126 -0.34 -5.18 11.26
N ALA A 127 0.01 -4.46 12.32
CA ALA A 127 0.00 -4.96 13.69
C ALA A 127 -1.40 -5.05 14.33
N ASP A 128 -2.39 -5.58 13.63
CA ASP A 128 -3.79 -5.64 14.04
C ASP A 128 -4.38 -7.06 14.07
N GLU A 129 -5.67 -7.17 14.38
CA GLU A 129 -6.40 -8.42 14.56
C GLU A 129 -6.96 -9.04 13.28
N PHE A 130 -6.90 -8.32 12.15
CA PHE A 130 -7.43 -8.81 10.87
C PHE A 130 -6.63 -10.01 10.37
N ALA A 131 -7.27 -10.87 9.57
CA ALA A 131 -6.52 -11.87 8.80
C ALA A 131 -5.54 -11.18 7.87
N LYS A 132 -4.36 -11.77 7.69
CA LYS A 132 -3.30 -11.28 6.83
C LYS A 132 -3.20 -12.15 5.60
N PHE A 133 -2.88 -11.55 4.47
CA PHE A 133 -2.80 -12.26 3.20
C PHE A 133 -1.49 -11.96 2.49
N SER A 134 -0.96 -12.98 1.83
CA SER A 134 0.07 -12.84 0.79
C SER A 134 -0.46 -13.50 -0.46
N THR A 135 -0.56 -12.72 -1.54
CA THR A 135 -0.93 -13.24 -2.87
C THR A 135 0.28 -13.16 -3.77
N PHE A 136 0.66 -14.26 -4.41
CA PHE A 136 1.84 -14.32 -5.28
C PHE A 136 1.58 -15.13 -6.54
N GLN A 137 2.51 -15.05 -7.49
CA GLN A 137 2.40 -15.79 -8.74
C GLN A 137 2.36 -17.29 -8.47
N PRO A 138 1.46 -18.06 -9.13
CA PRO A 138 1.38 -19.49 -8.93
C PRO A 138 2.73 -20.19 -9.12
N ILE A 139 3.08 -21.05 -8.17
CA ILE A 139 4.35 -21.76 -8.12
C ILE A 139 4.19 -23.14 -7.50
N GLY A 140 4.84 -24.14 -8.09
CA GLY A 140 4.90 -25.50 -7.53
C GLY A 140 5.99 -25.59 -6.48
N CYS A 141 5.65 -26.11 -5.30
CA CYS A 141 6.61 -26.57 -4.30
C CYS A 141 6.04 -27.68 -3.45
N ARG A 142 6.94 -28.39 -2.78
CA ARG A 142 6.56 -29.36 -1.75
C ARG A 142 6.44 -28.69 -0.38
N LYS A 143 7.32 -27.72 -0.08
CA LYS A 143 7.33 -27.05 1.22
C LYS A 143 7.07 -25.56 1.11
N VAL A 144 6.35 -25.01 2.09
CA VAL A 144 6.23 -23.57 2.27
C VAL A 144 6.71 -23.19 3.66
N SER A 145 7.64 -22.24 3.72
CA SER A 145 8.09 -21.67 4.99
C SER A 145 7.65 -20.22 5.11
N LEU A 146 7.02 -19.87 6.24
CA LEU A 146 6.78 -18.50 6.68
C LEU A 146 7.76 -18.20 7.81
N THR A 147 8.65 -17.24 7.59
CA THR A 147 9.63 -16.78 8.58
C THR A 147 9.25 -15.39 9.06
N HIS A 148 8.97 -15.25 10.35
CA HIS A 148 8.82 -13.97 11.04
C HIS A 148 10.22 -13.44 11.36
N THR A 149 10.63 -12.35 10.72
CA THR A 149 12.01 -11.84 10.76
C THR A 149 12.20 -10.70 11.75
N LYS A 150 11.16 -9.89 11.99
CA LYS A 150 11.17 -8.82 12.99
C LYS A 150 9.75 -8.55 13.51
N GLY A 151 9.61 -8.49 14.83
CA GLY A 151 8.37 -8.19 15.53
C GLY A 151 8.09 -6.70 15.67
N VAL A 152 6.82 -6.37 15.90
CA VAL A 152 6.37 -5.02 16.27
C VAL A 152 7.05 -4.63 17.58
N ASP A 153 7.58 -3.40 17.67
CA ASP A 153 8.31 -2.89 18.84
C ASP A 153 9.43 -3.84 19.34
N ASP A 154 10.08 -4.55 18.41
CA ASP A 154 11.15 -5.52 18.67
C ASP A 154 10.75 -6.71 19.57
N GLN A 155 9.46 -7.05 19.63
CA GLN A 155 8.98 -8.26 20.30
C GLN A 155 9.65 -9.53 19.74
N PRO A 156 10.10 -10.48 20.58
CA PRO A 156 10.84 -11.66 20.13
C PRO A 156 9.95 -12.84 19.71
N TRP A 157 8.63 -12.77 19.94
CA TRP A 157 7.75 -13.94 19.82
C TRP A 157 7.10 -14.07 18.44
N THR A 158 6.62 -15.27 18.15
CA THR A 158 5.72 -15.55 17.03
C THR A 158 4.54 -16.37 17.49
N CYS A 159 3.34 -15.94 17.11
CA CYS A 159 2.10 -16.58 17.43
C CYS A 159 1.20 -16.64 16.18
N ILE A 160 0.72 -17.83 15.84
CA ILE A 160 -0.13 -18.08 14.67
C ILE A 160 -1.28 -18.97 15.11
N ALA A 161 -2.51 -18.46 14.97
CA ALA A 161 -3.72 -19.22 15.24
C ALA A 161 -4.04 -20.15 14.08
N GLU A 162 -4.07 -19.63 12.85
CA GLU A 162 -4.40 -20.44 11.68
C GLU A 162 -3.62 -20.00 10.45
N LEU A 163 -3.24 -20.97 9.62
CA LEU A 163 -2.68 -20.78 8.28
C LEU A 163 -3.54 -21.49 7.25
N LYS A 164 -3.81 -20.81 6.13
CA LYS A 164 -4.42 -21.43 4.95
C LYS A 164 -3.56 -21.16 3.74
N PHE A 165 -3.54 -22.13 2.83
CA PHE A 165 -2.85 -22.04 1.55
C PHE A 165 -3.86 -22.13 0.42
N PHE A 166 -3.61 -21.41 -0.67
CA PHE A 166 -4.52 -21.34 -1.81
C PHE A 166 -3.84 -21.91 -3.05
N LYS A 167 -4.58 -22.70 -3.83
CA LYS A 167 -4.19 -23.09 -5.20
C LYS A 167 -4.92 -22.21 -6.22
N PRO A 168 -4.34 -21.93 -7.39
CA PRO A 168 -5.00 -21.13 -8.40
C PRO A 168 -6.25 -21.84 -8.96
N ASP A 169 -7.27 -21.07 -9.31
CA ASP A 169 -8.52 -21.58 -9.91
C ASP A 169 -8.28 -22.15 -11.35
N ALA A 170 -7.26 -21.62 -12.04
CA ALA A 170 -6.80 -22.14 -13.33
C ALA A 170 -5.27 -22.10 -13.41
N ALA A 171 -4.66 -23.16 -13.95
CA ALA A 171 -3.25 -23.17 -14.27
C ALA A 171 -3.02 -22.38 -15.57
N ALA A 172 -2.50 -21.16 -15.46
CA ALA A 172 -2.07 -20.38 -16.62
C ALA A 172 -0.67 -20.79 -17.05
N THR A 173 -0.46 -21.04 -18.35
CA THR A 173 0.89 -21.21 -18.91
C THR A 173 1.59 -19.85 -18.96
N LYS A 174 2.72 -19.70 -18.24
CA LYS A 174 3.51 -18.47 -18.23
C LYS A 174 4.44 -18.43 -19.44
N ASP A 175 4.24 -17.47 -20.34
CA ASP A 175 5.20 -17.17 -21.41
C ASP A 175 6.41 -16.45 -20.79
N THR A 176 7.54 -17.16 -20.72
CA THR A 176 8.77 -16.66 -20.09
C THR A 176 9.53 -15.66 -20.97
N THR A 177 9.08 -15.42 -22.21
CA THR A 177 9.69 -14.44 -23.12
C THR A 177 9.20 -13.00 -22.90
N LEU A 178 8.11 -12.83 -22.14
CA LEU A 178 7.45 -11.54 -21.91
C LEU A 178 7.85 -10.89 -20.57
N GLY A 179 8.95 -11.33 -19.97
CA GLY A 179 9.38 -10.92 -18.63
C GLY A 179 8.75 -11.79 -17.52
N ALA A 180 9.01 -11.43 -16.27
CA ALA A 180 8.55 -12.21 -15.13
C ALA A 180 8.10 -11.30 -13.97
N TRP A 181 6.89 -11.58 -13.48
CA TRP A 181 6.54 -11.27 -12.10
C TRP A 181 7.36 -12.19 -11.18
N LEU A 182 8.04 -11.56 -10.21
CA LEU A 182 8.90 -12.21 -9.22
C LEU A 182 8.09 -12.50 -7.94
N HIS A 183 8.57 -12.02 -6.79
CA HIS A 183 7.89 -12.13 -5.50
C HIS A 183 6.97 -10.92 -5.26
N THR A 184 6.03 -11.10 -4.35
CA THR A 184 5.15 -10.04 -3.83
C THR A 184 5.81 -9.29 -2.68
N ILE A 185 5.50 -8.00 -2.56
CA ILE A 185 5.85 -7.17 -1.41
C ILE A 185 4.55 -6.92 -0.62
N ASP A 186 4.44 -7.54 0.55
CA ASP A 186 3.30 -7.38 1.43
C ASP A 186 3.44 -6.06 2.21
N MET A 187 2.39 -5.24 2.17
CA MET A 187 2.39 -3.89 2.73
C MET A 187 1.46 -3.81 3.95
N PRO A 188 1.80 -3.02 4.98
CA PRO A 188 0.96 -2.87 6.18
C PRO A 188 -0.24 -1.92 5.94
N MET A 189 -0.42 -1.48 4.69
CA MET A 189 -1.42 -0.51 4.25
C MET A 189 -1.69 -0.66 2.76
N VAL A 190 -2.78 -0.08 2.28
CA VAL A 190 -3.09 0.01 0.85
C VAL A 190 -2.31 1.19 0.24
N PRO A 191 -1.29 0.96 -0.62
CA PRO A 191 -0.44 2.02 -1.15
C PRO A 191 -1.14 2.81 -2.27
N SER A 192 -2.10 3.66 -1.91
CA SER A 192 -2.91 4.44 -2.86
C SER A 192 -2.14 5.59 -3.53
N ALA A 193 -1.03 6.02 -2.94
CA ALA A 193 -0.07 6.93 -3.54
C ALA A 193 1.37 6.50 -3.20
N CYS A 194 2.30 6.78 -4.11
CA CYS A 194 3.72 6.48 -3.89
C CYS A 194 4.65 7.39 -4.69
N ALA A 195 5.92 7.41 -4.29
CA ALA A 195 7.03 8.06 -4.96
C ALA A 195 8.33 7.28 -4.70
N VAL A 196 9.37 7.59 -5.48
CA VAL A 196 10.72 7.05 -5.27
C VAL A 196 11.61 8.17 -4.70
N ASN A 197 12.34 7.89 -3.63
CA ASN A 197 13.26 8.85 -3.01
C ASN A 197 14.68 8.76 -3.60
N HIS A 198 15.62 9.63 -3.17
CA HIS A 198 16.99 9.66 -3.71
C HIS A 198 17.82 8.42 -3.36
N LYS A 199 17.37 7.62 -2.38
CA LYS A 199 18.00 6.36 -1.99
C LYS A 199 17.50 5.18 -2.84
N GLY A 200 16.63 5.42 -3.81
CA GLY A 200 16.02 4.37 -4.64
C GLY A 200 14.92 3.58 -3.92
N GLN A 201 14.50 4.03 -2.74
CA GLN A 201 13.43 3.40 -1.96
C GLN A 201 12.07 3.91 -2.44
N VAL A 202 11.04 3.07 -2.31
CA VAL A 202 9.66 3.46 -2.58
C VAL A 202 9.03 3.95 -1.29
N ILE A 203 8.60 5.21 -1.25
CA ILE A 203 7.72 5.72 -0.21
C ILE A 203 6.28 5.63 -0.71
N ALA A 204 5.41 4.99 0.06
CA ALA A 204 3.99 4.86 -0.21
C ALA A 204 3.18 5.43 0.96
N TRP A 205 1.95 5.86 0.69
CA TRP A 205 1.03 6.31 1.73
C TRP A 205 -0.43 6.03 1.38
N ALA A 206 -1.24 5.94 2.43
CA ALA A 206 -2.68 5.74 2.36
C ALA A 206 -3.38 7.03 2.79
N SER A 207 -3.93 7.00 4.00
CA SER A 207 -4.73 8.04 4.62
C SER A 207 -4.41 8.06 6.12
N TRP A 208 -5.30 8.59 6.96
CA TRP A 208 -5.21 8.52 8.42
C TRP A 208 -5.14 7.10 9.03
N THR A 209 -5.39 6.04 8.25
CA THR A 209 -5.28 4.62 8.62
C THR A 209 -4.89 3.77 7.39
N SER A 210 -4.67 2.46 7.58
CA SER A 210 -4.14 1.52 6.58
C SER A 210 -5.07 1.21 5.41
N HIS A 211 -6.38 1.26 5.62
CA HIS A 211 -7.38 0.77 4.65
C HIS A 211 -8.65 1.63 4.55
N GLN A 212 -8.71 2.78 5.22
CA GLN A 212 -9.88 3.68 5.20
C GLN A 212 -9.46 5.13 5.01
N PHE A 213 -10.32 5.90 4.37
CA PHE A 213 -10.10 7.33 4.18
C PHE A 213 -11.26 8.21 4.66
N THR A 214 -12.47 7.67 4.80
CA THR A 214 -13.66 8.42 5.22
C THR A 214 -13.73 8.58 6.73
N ASN A 215 -14.42 9.63 7.22
CA ASN A 215 -14.72 9.86 8.64
C ASN A 215 -13.50 9.86 9.57
N GLY A 216 -12.32 10.15 9.03
CA GLY A 216 -11.09 10.24 9.80
C GLY A 216 -10.96 11.53 10.59
N PRO A 217 -10.06 11.56 11.58
CA PRO A 217 -9.77 12.78 12.35
C PRO A 217 -9.07 13.87 11.50
N GLY A 218 -8.57 13.53 10.31
CA GLY A 218 -7.65 14.36 9.53
C GLY A 218 -6.31 14.54 10.23
N GLY A 219 -5.43 15.34 9.64
CA GLY A 219 -4.19 15.80 10.28
C GLY A 219 -3.05 14.78 10.29
N LYS A 220 -3.26 13.57 9.75
CA LYS A 220 -2.26 12.50 9.79
C LYS A 220 -2.32 11.58 8.58
N THR A 221 -1.17 11.02 8.22
CA THR A 221 -1.03 10.07 7.13
C THR A 221 -0.17 8.88 7.53
N LEU A 222 -0.67 7.66 7.35
CA LEU A 222 0.14 6.45 7.43
C LEU A 222 0.97 6.30 6.15
N THR A 223 2.28 6.24 6.33
CA THR A 223 3.27 6.06 5.27
C THR A 223 4.02 4.75 5.46
N SER A 224 4.57 4.21 4.39
CA SER A 224 5.45 3.06 4.41
C SER A 224 6.63 3.26 3.45
N VAL A 225 7.81 2.78 3.83
CA VAL A 225 9.03 2.82 3.01
C VAL A 225 9.47 1.40 2.70
N VAL A 226 9.63 1.11 1.42
CA VAL A 226 10.16 -0.15 0.89
C VAL A 226 11.62 0.05 0.51
N ASP A 227 12.51 -0.65 1.20
CA ASP A 227 13.93 -0.74 0.90
C ASP A 227 14.21 -2.10 0.25
N MET A 228 14.40 -2.10 -1.07
CA MET A 228 14.58 -3.31 -1.87
C MET A 228 15.95 -3.96 -1.67
N GLU A 229 16.95 -3.20 -1.21
CA GLU A 229 18.29 -3.75 -0.92
C GLU A 229 18.29 -4.49 0.41
N LYS A 230 17.59 -3.93 1.41
CA LYS A 230 17.47 -4.51 2.74
C LYS A 230 16.30 -5.49 2.89
N MET A 231 15.43 -5.56 1.88
CA MET A 231 14.20 -6.35 1.90
C MET A 231 13.25 -5.97 3.05
N THR A 232 13.25 -4.70 3.46
CA THR A 232 12.44 -4.20 4.58
C THR A 232 11.30 -3.31 4.12
N VAL A 233 10.14 -3.46 4.75
CA VAL A 233 8.98 -2.57 4.59
C VAL A 233 8.68 -1.95 5.95
N THR A 234 8.99 -0.67 6.15
CA THR A 234 8.77 0.01 7.44
C THR A 234 7.56 0.93 7.36
N GLU A 235 6.81 1.09 8.45
CA GLU A 235 5.70 2.04 8.53
C GLU A 235 6.02 3.24 9.41
N ARG A 236 5.36 4.36 9.14
CA ARG A 236 5.46 5.58 9.94
C ARG A 236 4.18 6.39 9.83
N MET A 237 3.66 6.82 10.98
CA MET A 237 2.60 7.82 11.04
C MET A 237 3.19 9.22 10.94
N VAL A 238 2.83 9.97 9.90
CA VAL A 238 3.20 11.37 9.69
C VAL A 238 2.13 12.27 10.27
N ASN A 239 2.46 13.00 11.33
CA ASN A 239 1.55 13.93 12.01
C ASN A 239 2.08 15.37 12.00
N GLU A 240 3.39 15.55 11.81
CA GLU A 240 4.07 16.85 11.89
C GLU A 240 3.64 17.85 10.80
N THR A 241 2.99 17.38 9.74
CA THR A 241 2.44 18.22 8.67
C THR A 241 0.98 18.62 8.90
N ASP A 242 0.30 18.03 9.90
CA ASP A 242 -1.13 18.20 10.13
C ASP A 242 -1.95 17.95 8.84
N HIS A 243 -1.59 16.89 8.10
CA HIS A 243 -2.12 16.62 6.76
C HIS A 243 -2.39 15.13 6.57
N ASP A 244 -3.66 14.79 6.34
CA ASP A 244 -4.11 13.55 5.72
C ASP A 244 -4.06 13.68 4.19
N MET A 245 -3.05 13.04 3.62
CA MET A 245 -2.62 13.17 2.23
C MET A 245 -3.28 12.15 1.29
N PHE A 246 -4.43 11.58 1.66
CA PHE A 246 -5.25 10.80 0.73
C PHE A 246 -5.90 11.72 -0.33
N CYS A 247 -5.96 11.28 -1.59
CA CYS A 247 -6.44 12.07 -2.75
C CYS A 247 -5.68 13.37 -3.11
N PRO A 248 -4.34 13.43 -3.02
CA PRO A 248 -3.63 14.69 -3.22
C PRO A 248 -3.30 14.96 -4.70
N GLY A 249 -2.84 16.17 -5.00
CA GLY A 249 -1.95 16.41 -6.14
C GLY A 249 -0.49 16.26 -5.71
N ILE A 250 0.37 15.77 -6.61
CA ILE A 250 1.79 15.48 -6.31
C ILE A 250 2.66 16.05 -7.43
N ALA A 251 3.70 16.80 -7.08
CA ALA A 251 4.73 17.23 -8.02
C ALA A 251 6.10 17.33 -7.33
N THR A 252 7.17 16.94 -8.02
CA THR A 252 8.54 16.99 -7.48
C THR A 252 9.30 18.16 -8.06
N GLY A 253 9.78 19.04 -7.18
CA GLY A 253 10.64 20.15 -7.53
C GLY A 253 12.03 19.71 -8.00
N PRO A 254 12.81 20.62 -8.60
CA PRO A 254 14.10 20.30 -9.20
C PRO A 254 15.20 19.90 -8.20
N ARG A 255 15.01 20.14 -6.89
CA ARG A 255 15.97 19.73 -5.84
C ARG A 255 15.46 18.54 -5.01
N GLY A 256 14.44 17.83 -5.52
CA GLY A 256 13.89 16.64 -4.88
C GLY A 256 13.00 16.92 -3.66
N GLU A 257 12.43 18.12 -3.57
CA GLU A 257 11.29 18.40 -2.70
C GLU A 257 10.00 18.00 -3.43
N MET A 258 9.34 16.95 -2.95
CA MET A 258 8.01 16.57 -3.42
C MET A 258 6.95 17.36 -2.67
N VAL A 259 6.13 18.11 -3.41
CA VAL A 259 5.00 18.87 -2.90
C VAL A 259 3.74 18.04 -3.04
N VAL A 260 3.05 17.81 -1.93
CA VAL A 260 1.81 17.06 -1.83
C VAL A 260 0.71 18.02 -1.36
N VAL A 261 -0.36 18.16 -2.17
CA VAL A 261 -1.35 19.22 -1.99
C VAL A 261 -2.77 18.68 -1.87
N GLY A 262 -3.50 19.17 -0.88
CA GLY A 262 -4.91 18.88 -0.68
C GLY A 262 -5.23 17.40 -0.44
N GLY A 263 -6.44 16.99 -0.81
CA GLY A 263 -6.95 15.66 -0.52
C GLY A 263 -7.91 15.68 0.67
N ASN A 264 -7.78 14.76 1.62
CA ASN A 264 -8.65 14.70 2.80
C ASN A 264 -8.59 16.00 3.61
N ASN A 265 -7.40 16.56 3.83
CA ASN A 265 -7.26 17.94 4.30
C ASN A 265 -7.07 18.89 3.12
N ALA A 266 -8.18 19.26 2.48
CA ALA A 266 -8.23 19.90 1.17
C ALA A 266 -7.38 21.18 0.96
N LYS A 267 -6.98 21.91 2.00
CA LYS A 267 -6.13 23.11 1.88
C LYS A 267 -4.65 22.87 2.10
N LYS A 268 -4.28 21.76 2.73
CA LYS A 268 -2.93 21.60 3.28
C LYS A 268 -1.90 21.36 2.19
N THR A 269 -0.66 21.73 2.50
CA THR A 269 0.52 21.47 1.69
C THR A 269 1.57 20.79 2.55
N SER A 270 2.05 19.64 2.10
CA SER A 270 3.18 18.93 2.70
C SER A 270 4.34 18.90 1.73
N ILE A 271 5.57 19.03 2.25
CA ILE A 271 6.80 18.85 1.49
C ILE A 271 7.53 17.61 2.03
N TYR A 272 7.76 16.64 1.16
CA TYR A 272 8.65 15.52 1.40
C TYR A 272 10.01 15.78 0.77
N LYS A 273 11.07 15.82 1.58
CA LYS A 273 12.45 15.93 1.11
C LYS A 273 13.02 14.54 0.86
N MET A 274 13.21 14.21 -0.42
CA MET A 274 13.63 12.88 -0.85
C MET A 274 15.06 12.50 -0.43
N GLU A 275 15.91 13.47 -0.10
CA GLU A 275 17.31 13.23 0.35
C GLU A 275 17.33 12.64 1.76
N ASP A 276 16.64 13.30 2.69
CA ASP A 276 16.68 12.97 4.11
C ASP A 276 15.55 12.06 4.56
N ASP A 277 14.57 11.78 3.70
CA ASP A 277 13.35 11.04 4.04
C ASP A 277 12.52 11.75 5.14
N THR A 278 12.30 13.06 4.96
CA THR A 278 11.63 13.90 5.96
C THR A 278 10.42 14.63 5.39
N TRP A 279 9.39 14.74 6.22
CA TRP A 279 8.19 15.53 5.93
C TRP A 279 8.23 16.86 6.67
N SER A 280 7.74 17.91 6.03
CA SER A 280 7.60 19.24 6.65
C SER A 280 6.34 19.95 6.15
N PRO A 281 5.68 20.75 7.00
CA PRO A 281 4.55 21.55 6.58
C PRO A 281 5.00 22.69 5.65
N ALA A 282 4.11 23.08 4.73
CA ALA A 282 4.21 24.28 3.93
C ALA A 282 2.89 25.08 4.01
N PRO A 283 2.87 26.35 3.59
CA PRO A 283 1.64 27.15 3.64
C PRO A 283 0.48 26.50 2.88
N ASP A 284 -0.72 26.71 3.41
CA ASP A 284 -1.96 26.24 2.79
C ASP A 284 -2.14 26.84 1.39
N MET A 285 -2.73 26.04 0.50
CA MET A 285 -3.23 26.53 -0.78
C MET A 285 -4.26 27.64 -0.58
N THR A 286 -4.33 28.53 -1.57
CA THR A 286 -5.36 29.57 -1.60
C THR A 286 -6.74 28.96 -1.84
N ILE A 287 -6.83 27.89 -2.64
CA ILE A 287 -8.06 27.18 -2.98
C ILE A 287 -7.96 25.74 -2.45
N SER A 288 -9.03 25.29 -1.78
CA SER A 288 -9.13 23.91 -1.28
C SER A 288 -9.34 22.92 -2.44
N ARG A 289 -8.57 21.82 -2.49
CA ARG A 289 -8.60 20.83 -3.58
C ARG A 289 -8.54 19.40 -3.07
N GLY A 290 -9.10 18.48 -3.85
CA GLY A 290 -8.88 17.04 -3.75
C GLY A 290 -8.99 16.43 -5.14
N TYR A 291 -8.13 15.47 -5.47
CA TYR A 291 -7.88 15.04 -6.86
C TYR A 291 -7.45 16.16 -7.84
N PRO A 292 -6.73 17.22 -7.41
CA PRO A 292 -6.19 18.17 -8.38
C PRO A 292 -5.09 17.51 -9.23
N ALA A 293 -4.76 18.14 -10.34
CA ALA A 293 -3.53 17.83 -11.05
C ALA A 293 -2.46 18.85 -10.69
N SER A 294 -1.22 18.38 -10.54
CA SER A 294 -0.07 19.21 -10.24
C SER A 294 1.09 18.89 -11.20
N ALA A 295 1.85 19.91 -11.58
CA ALA A 295 3.03 19.76 -12.43
C ALA A 295 4.12 20.76 -12.06
N THR A 296 5.37 20.31 -12.11
CA THR A 296 6.56 21.16 -11.96
C THR A 296 6.77 21.95 -13.25
N CYS A 297 6.85 23.28 -13.15
CA CYS A 297 7.10 24.21 -14.25
C CYS A 297 8.59 24.25 -14.63
N SER A 298 8.90 24.86 -15.79
CA SER A 298 10.28 24.99 -16.28
C SER A 298 11.22 25.77 -15.37
N ASP A 299 10.68 26.63 -14.50
CA ASP A 299 11.41 27.42 -13.51
C ASP A 299 11.41 26.78 -12.11
N GLY A 300 10.87 25.56 -11.97
CA GLY A 300 10.89 24.80 -10.72
C GLY A 300 9.71 25.07 -9.77
N ARG A 301 8.87 26.07 -10.03
CA ARG A 301 7.62 26.28 -9.29
C ARG A 301 6.63 25.14 -9.58
N ILE A 302 5.68 24.84 -8.69
CA ILE A 302 4.65 23.81 -8.95
C ILE A 302 3.29 24.45 -9.21
N PHE A 303 2.72 24.18 -10.38
CA PHE A 303 1.39 24.59 -10.77
C PHE A 303 0.36 23.52 -10.38
N THR A 304 -0.80 23.94 -9.89
CA THR A 304 -1.94 23.04 -9.62
C THR A 304 -3.25 23.65 -10.10
N ILE A 305 -4.19 22.82 -10.57
CA ILE A 305 -5.50 23.25 -11.08
C ILE A 305 -6.57 22.15 -10.91
N GLY A 306 -7.84 22.54 -10.80
CA GLY A 306 -8.97 21.62 -10.65
C GLY A 306 -9.04 20.97 -9.26
N GLY A 307 -9.68 19.81 -9.20
CA GLY A 307 -9.77 18.96 -8.01
C GLY A 307 -10.98 19.24 -7.13
N SER A 308 -12.18 18.93 -7.62
CA SER A 308 -13.45 19.10 -6.91
C SER A 308 -13.85 17.94 -6.00
N TRP A 309 -12.98 16.94 -5.78
CA TRP A 309 -13.30 15.80 -4.92
C TRP A 309 -13.51 16.17 -3.44
N SER A 310 -12.77 17.16 -2.94
CA SER A 310 -12.91 17.71 -1.58
C SER A 310 -12.74 19.23 -1.57
N GLY A 311 -13.19 19.89 -0.50
CA GLY A 311 -13.00 21.35 -0.34
C GLY A 311 -13.95 22.22 -1.17
N GLY A 312 -15.08 21.68 -1.62
CA GLY A 312 -16.07 22.36 -2.47
C GLY A 312 -15.94 22.00 -3.95
N GLU A 313 -16.97 22.30 -4.75
CA GLU A 313 -17.05 21.92 -6.17
C GLU A 313 -16.94 23.15 -7.10
N GLY A 314 -16.14 23.02 -8.15
CA GLY A 314 -16.00 24.00 -9.22
C GLY A 314 -15.19 25.25 -8.86
N ASN A 315 -14.96 26.11 -9.88
CA ASN A 315 -14.23 27.38 -9.78
C ASN A 315 -12.79 27.25 -9.22
N LYS A 316 -12.14 26.10 -9.43
CA LYS A 316 -10.79 25.82 -8.94
C LYS A 316 -9.72 26.13 -9.99
N ASN A 317 -9.64 27.41 -10.39
CA ASN A 317 -8.63 27.93 -11.30
C ASN A 317 -7.21 27.64 -10.80
N GLY A 318 -6.21 27.85 -11.66
CA GLY A 318 -4.83 27.55 -11.35
C GLY A 318 -4.28 28.36 -10.18
N GLU A 319 -3.36 27.76 -9.43
CA GLU A 319 -2.47 28.47 -8.50
C GLU A 319 -1.07 27.85 -8.58
N ILE A 320 -0.06 28.60 -8.16
CA ILE A 320 1.34 28.21 -8.27
C ILE A 320 2.06 28.36 -6.95
N PHE A 321 2.85 27.35 -6.59
CA PHE A 321 3.69 27.31 -5.41
C PHE A 321 5.14 27.58 -5.78
N ASP A 322 5.74 28.54 -5.11
CA ASP A 322 7.16 28.85 -5.22
C ASP A 322 7.92 28.18 -4.07
N LEU A 323 8.85 27.28 -4.40
CA LEU A 323 9.61 26.50 -3.43
C LEU A 323 10.62 27.33 -2.62
N ASP A 324 11.08 28.45 -3.16
CA ASP A 324 12.11 29.30 -2.54
C ASP A 324 11.47 30.27 -1.54
N THR A 325 10.37 30.91 -1.93
CA THR A 325 9.62 31.84 -1.06
C THR A 325 8.61 31.13 -0.17
N ARG A 326 8.27 29.88 -0.49
CA ARG A 326 7.23 29.07 0.14
C ARG A 326 5.87 29.75 0.14
N GLN A 327 5.47 30.32 -0.99
CA GLN A 327 4.18 31.01 -1.13
C GLN A 327 3.33 30.41 -2.24
N TRP A 328 2.03 30.36 -1.99
CA TRP A 328 1.02 30.11 -3.02
C TRP A 328 0.54 31.43 -3.61
N THR A 329 0.47 31.49 -4.94
CA THR A 329 -0.09 32.62 -5.69
C THR A 329 -1.22 32.11 -6.58
N GLY A 330 -2.42 32.68 -6.43
CA GLY A 330 -3.54 32.39 -7.32
C GLY A 330 -3.27 32.91 -8.73
N LEU A 331 -3.66 32.13 -9.74
CA LEU A 331 -3.56 32.48 -11.16
C LEU A 331 -4.96 32.53 -11.77
N PRO A 332 -5.75 33.59 -11.52
CA PRO A 332 -7.15 33.66 -11.96
C PRO A 332 -7.33 33.57 -13.49
N GLY A 333 -6.31 33.90 -14.28
CA GLY A 333 -6.30 33.73 -15.74
C GLY A 333 -6.08 32.29 -16.20
N CYS A 334 -5.51 31.42 -15.36
CA CYS A 334 -5.45 29.98 -15.58
C CYS A 334 -6.80 29.32 -15.29
N ARG A 335 -7.80 29.61 -16.12
CA ARG A 335 -9.18 29.17 -15.85
C ARG A 335 -9.34 27.66 -16.01
N VAL A 336 -10.13 27.05 -15.13
CA VAL A 336 -10.36 25.60 -15.13
C VAL A 336 -11.39 25.16 -16.18
N ASP A 337 -12.34 26.02 -16.55
CA ASP A 337 -13.45 25.69 -17.44
C ASP A 337 -13.06 25.00 -18.76
N PRO A 338 -11.94 25.34 -19.44
CA PRO A 338 -11.61 24.72 -20.73
C PRO A 338 -11.12 23.27 -20.60
N MET A 339 -10.69 22.83 -19.41
CA MET A 339 -10.23 21.46 -19.14
C MET A 339 -11.30 20.58 -18.49
N VAL A 340 -12.48 21.12 -18.17
CA VAL A 340 -13.57 20.35 -17.55
C VAL A 340 -14.13 19.34 -18.55
N THR A 341 -14.25 18.08 -18.14
CA THR A 341 -14.86 17.03 -18.97
C THR A 341 -16.39 17.07 -18.93
N GLY A 342 -17.03 16.39 -19.89
CA GLY A 342 -18.47 16.16 -19.87
C GLY A 342 -18.88 14.98 -18.98
N ASP A 343 -18.29 14.84 -17.79
CA ASP A 343 -18.61 13.74 -16.87
C ASP A 343 -20.07 13.81 -16.42
N ARG A 344 -20.72 12.65 -16.27
CA ARG A 344 -22.12 12.56 -15.85
C ARG A 344 -22.33 13.01 -14.41
N GLN A 345 -21.29 12.93 -13.58
CA GLN A 345 -21.31 13.43 -12.20
C GLN A 345 -20.97 14.94 -12.12
N GLY A 346 -20.84 15.63 -13.25
CA GLY A 346 -20.57 17.06 -13.29
C GLY A 346 -19.15 17.40 -12.83
N VAL A 347 -18.97 18.62 -12.31
CA VAL A 347 -17.65 19.16 -11.99
C VAL A 347 -16.93 18.40 -10.87
N TYR A 348 -17.67 17.74 -9.98
CA TYR A 348 -17.12 16.83 -8.96
C TYR A 348 -16.12 15.80 -9.53
N ARG A 349 -16.34 15.35 -10.77
CA ARG A 349 -15.41 14.51 -11.54
C ARG A 349 -14.74 15.24 -12.70
N GLY A 350 -15.43 16.23 -13.24
CA GLY A 350 -15.07 16.89 -14.50
C GLY A 350 -13.73 17.61 -14.47
N ASP A 351 -13.27 18.08 -13.31
CA ASP A 351 -11.99 18.81 -13.17
C ASP A 351 -10.87 18.02 -12.48
N ASN A 352 -11.03 16.70 -12.34
CA ASN A 352 -10.07 15.83 -11.65
C ASN A 352 -8.97 15.32 -12.60
N HIS A 353 -7.80 15.04 -12.04
CA HIS A 353 -6.71 14.29 -12.69
C HIS A 353 -6.34 14.78 -14.10
N GLY A 354 -6.27 16.09 -14.29
CA GLY A 354 -5.73 16.70 -15.51
C GLY A 354 -4.35 16.16 -15.88
N TRP A 355 -4.14 15.86 -17.15
CA TRP A 355 -2.87 15.35 -17.68
C TRP A 355 -1.92 16.53 -17.94
N LEU A 356 -1.23 16.96 -16.89
CA LEU A 356 -0.39 18.16 -16.91
C LEU A 356 1.07 17.83 -17.17
N PHE A 357 1.71 18.66 -18.01
CA PHE A 357 3.13 18.59 -18.32
C PHE A 357 3.73 20.00 -18.28
N GLY A 358 4.66 20.24 -17.36
CA GLY A 358 5.46 21.46 -17.39
C GLY A 358 6.25 21.55 -18.70
N TRP A 359 6.27 22.74 -19.30
CA TRP A 359 6.85 22.97 -20.60
C TRP A 359 7.58 24.32 -20.69
N LYS A 360 8.18 24.59 -21.86
CA LYS A 360 9.05 25.73 -22.11
C LYS A 360 8.34 27.06 -21.84
N GLY A 361 9.11 28.04 -21.36
CA GLY A 361 8.65 29.42 -21.20
C GLY A 361 7.52 29.56 -20.19
N ASN A 362 7.62 28.84 -19.05
CA ASN A 362 6.64 28.88 -17.97
C ASN A 362 5.22 28.58 -18.47
N THR A 363 5.11 27.53 -19.26
CA THR A 363 3.82 27.00 -19.70
C THR A 363 3.59 25.60 -19.12
N VAL A 364 2.33 25.23 -18.96
CA VAL A 364 1.89 23.88 -18.61
C VAL A 364 0.93 23.41 -19.69
N PHE A 365 1.25 22.29 -20.32
CA PHE A 365 0.38 21.63 -21.28
C PHE A 365 -0.61 20.73 -20.54
N GLN A 366 -1.90 20.91 -20.80
CA GLN A 366 -2.95 19.99 -20.37
C GLN A 366 -3.41 19.16 -21.58
N ALA A 367 -3.11 17.86 -21.56
CA ALA A 367 -3.36 16.94 -22.67
C ALA A 367 -4.73 16.24 -22.60
N GLY A 368 -5.39 16.27 -21.46
CA GLY A 368 -6.61 15.53 -21.14
C GLY A 368 -6.93 15.57 -19.64
N PRO A 369 -7.94 14.83 -19.16
CA PRO A 369 -8.76 13.86 -19.89
C PRO A 369 -9.88 14.49 -20.74
N SER A 370 -10.07 15.81 -20.68
CA SER A 370 -11.00 16.51 -21.58
C SER A 370 -10.64 16.31 -23.04
N LYS A 371 -11.64 16.41 -23.92
CA LYS A 371 -11.40 16.43 -25.38
C LYS A 371 -10.58 17.65 -25.80
N ASN A 372 -10.80 18.78 -25.16
CA ASN A 372 -10.05 20.00 -25.38
C ASN A 372 -8.70 19.88 -24.68
N MET A 373 -7.62 20.15 -25.40
CA MET A 373 -6.28 20.32 -24.84
C MET A 373 -6.01 21.81 -24.66
N ASN A 374 -5.23 22.17 -23.64
CA ASN A 374 -5.00 23.56 -23.27
C ASN A 374 -3.53 23.86 -22.96
N TRP A 375 -3.11 25.08 -23.26
CA TRP A 375 -1.87 25.68 -22.77
C TRP A 375 -2.21 26.64 -21.64
N TYR A 376 -1.62 26.42 -20.47
CA TYR A 376 -1.64 27.34 -19.35
C TYR A 376 -0.32 28.11 -19.29
N SER A 377 -0.36 29.44 -19.24
CA SER A 377 0.82 30.26 -18.94
C SER A 377 0.79 30.65 -17.47
N VAL A 378 1.90 30.51 -16.74
CA VAL A 378 1.93 30.69 -15.27
C VAL A 378 2.63 31.96 -14.80
N ASP A 379 2.86 32.90 -15.70
CA ASP A 379 3.39 34.23 -15.37
C ASP A 379 2.26 35.23 -15.08
N GLY A 380 2.53 36.21 -14.22
CA GLY A 380 1.54 37.21 -13.82
C GLY A 380 0.29 36.59 -13.19
N GLU A 381 -0.89 36.97 -13.70
CA GLU A 381 -2.18 36.42 -13.28
C GLU A 381 -2.53 35.07 -13.95
N GLY A 382 -1.65 34.58 -14.83
CA GLY A 382 -1.87 33.39 -15.65
C GLY A 382 -2.75 33.63 -16.89
N ASP A 383 -2.79 32.65 -17.78
CA ASP A 383 -3.66 32.65 -18.98
C ASP A 383 -3.94 31.20 -19.41
N VAL A 384 -5.01 30.99 -20.18
CA VAL A 384 -5.33 29.70 -20.81
C VAL A 384 -5.70 29.87 -22.28
N LYS A 385 -5.07 29.07 -23.13
CA LYS A 385 -5.31 29.06 -24.59
C LYS A 385 -5.58 27.63 -25.08
N PRO A 386 -6.47 27.45 -26.07
CA PRO A 386 -6.66 26.15 -26.70
C PRO A 386 -5.37 25.65 -27.36
N ALA A 387 -5.11 24.36 -27.20
CA ALA A 387 -4.02 23.63 -27.85
C ALA A 387 -4.52 22.64 -28.92
N GLY A 388 -5.80 22.74 -29.30
CA GLY A 388 -6.48 21.80 -30.18
C GLY A 388 -7.26 20.74 -29.41
N ASN A 389 -7.68 19.68 -30.12
CA ASN A 389 -8.49 18.60 -29.56
C ASN A 389 -7.73 17.27 -29.59
N GLY A 390 -7.71 16.56 -28.46
CA GLY A 390 -7.20 15.20 -28.37
C GLY A 390 -8.22 14.18 -28.88
N ARG A 391 -7.76 13.08 -29.50
CA ARG A 391 -8.60 11.88 -29.68
C ARG A 391 -8.59 11.07 -28.39
N VAL A 392 -9.40 11.48 -27.40
CA VAL A 392 -9.55 10.71 -26.16
C VAL A 392 -10.63 9.65 -26.37
N THR A 393 -10.23 8.40 -26.60
CA THR A 393 -11.07 7.25 -26.29
C THR A 393 -11.04 7.15 -24.77
N MET A 394 -12.17 7.44 -24.10
CA MET A 394 -12.29 7.38 -22.64
C MET A 394 -11.71 6.04 -22.13
N MET A 395 -10.51 6.08 -21.54
CA MET A 395 -10.08 5.00 -20.67
C MET A 395 -10.77 5.24 -19.33
N PRO A 396 -11.54 4.28 -18.80
CA PRO A 396 -12.12 4.44 -17.47
C PRO A 396 -10.97 4.65 -16.48
N CYS A 397 -10.99 5.77 -15.78
CA CYS A 397 -10.14 5.99 -14.62
C CYS A 397 -10.52 4.90 -13.62
N VAL A 398 -9.61 3.96 -13.36
CA VAL A 398 -9.76 3.02 -12.25
C VAL A 398 -9.46 3.84 -10.99
N ALA A 399 -10.48 4.50 -10.45
CA ALA A 399 -10.43 4.90 -9.05
C ALA A 399 -10.29 3.61 -8.23
N PRO A 400 -9.46 3.58 -7.18
CA PRO A 400 -9.58 2.53 -6.17
C PRO A 400 -11.01 2.63 -5.62
N LEU A 401 -11.76 1.54 -5.73
CA LEU A 401 -13.04 1.37 -5.04
C LEU A 401 -12.81 1.19 -3.55
#